data_AF-A0A496A8C3-F1
#
_entry.id   AF-A0A496A8C3-F1
#
_cell.length_a   1.000
_cell.length_b   1.000
_cell.length_c   1.000
_cell.angle_alpha   90.00
_cell.angle_beta   90.00
_cell.angle_gamma   90.00
#
_symmetry.space_group_name_H-M   'P 1'
#
loop_
_entity.id
_entity.type
_entity.pdbx_description
1 polymer ?
#
loop_
_entity_poly.entity_id
_entity_poly.type
_entity_poly.pdbx_seq_one_letter_code
_entity_poly.pdbx_strand_id
1 'polypeptide(L)'
;MDAETFTDDRIIELSKKFIPIKVNPEDQERPENVEAVRRYQVSGFPTIVFASSDGGMIAKQVGFIYPNDFAPVIEAALEKEQTFVEQLAKLEQTPDDAKLNAQVALTYLERTQLEKALPFSEKAFKHDPKNSTGLLPELHNQLGLAYGTKVESAMVKNAEKAAMYYEKAVAHFTTVIDKYPKSEVNEHAQYYLGVIHAIKGNFDDAISVLEKLIHHTSDANIKQNTEAMLERVKDLASSN
;
A
#
# COMPACT_ATOMS: atom_id res chain seq x y z
N MET A 1 -5.71 10.69 25.06
CA MET A 1 -6.93 10.59 24.23
C MET A 1 -8.13 10.27 25.10
N ASP A 2 -8.08 9.26 25.97
CA ASP A 2 -9.22 8.84 26.82
C ASP A 2 -9.89 9.97 27.62
N ALA A 3 -9.12 10.89 28.21
CA ALA A 3 -9.68 11.97 29.04
C ALA A 3 -10.18 13.20 28.26
N GLU A 4 -9.76 13.36 26.99
CA GLU A 4 -9.98 14.59 26.22
C GLU A 4 -10.72 14.33 24.91
N THR A 5 -10.19 13.43 24.07
CA THR A 5 -10.74 13.14 22.75
C THR A 5 -12.02 12.33 22.83
N PHE A 6 -12.01 11.25 23.62
CA PHE A 6 -13.11 10.27 23.66
C PHE A 6 -14.22 10.63 24.65
N THR A 7 -14.07 11.72 25.39
CA THR A 7 -15.09 12.27 26.30
C THR A 7 -15.95 13.35 25.64
N ASP A 8 -15.59 13.80 24.44
CA ASP A 8 -16.34 14.80 23.67
C ASP A 8 -17.63 14.20 23.08
N ASP A 9 -18.76 14.90 23.26
CA ASP A 9 -20.09 14.43 22.84
C ASP A 9 -20.18 14.14 21.33
N ARG A 10 -19.50 14.94 20.49
CA ARG A 10 -19.50 14.74 19.03
C ARG A 10 -18.74 13.48 18.68
N ILE A 11 -17.59 13.23 19.33
CA ILE A 11 -16.79 12.03 19.11
C ILE A 11 -17.56 10.79 19.59
N ILE A 12 -18.26 10.86 20.71
CA ILE A 12 -19.12 9.78 21.21
C ILE A 12 -20.22 9.46 20.20
N GLU A 13 -20.92 10.47 19.68
CA GLU A 13 -22.00 10.25 18.71
C GLU A 13 -21.48 9.65 17.39
N LEU A 14 -20.38 10.16 16.87
CA LEU A 14 -19.74 9.60 15.67
C LEU A 14 -19.28 8.16 15.88
N SER A 15 -18.75 7.84 17.07
CA SER A 15 -18.25 6.52 17.42
C SER A 15 -19.34 5.44 17.46
N LYS A 16 -20.62 5.81 17.63
CA LYS A 16 -21.76 4.86 17.58
C LYS A 16 -21.92 4.19 16.22
N LYS A 17 -21.34 4.76 15.15
CA LYS A 17 -21.33 4.17 13.80
C LYS A 17 -20.28 3.07 13.65
N PHE A 18 -19.48 2.83 14.69
CA PHE A 18 -18.41 1.84 14.72
C PHE A 18 -18.56 0.88 15.90
N ILE A 19 -17.79 -0.20 15.87
CA ILE A 19 -17.55 -1.05 17.03
C ILE A 19 -16.18 -0.66 17.59
N PRO A 20 -16.10 0.17 18.66
CA PRO A 20 -14.82 0.59 19.21
C PRO A 20 -14.13 -0.57 19.93
N ILE A 21 -12.88 -0.86 19.55
CA ILE A 21 -12.05 -1.89 20.16
C ILE A 21 -10.78 -1.24 20.69
N LYS A 22 -10.54 -1.33 22.00
CA LYS A 22 -9.29 -0.90 22.61
C LYS A 22 -8.31 -2.06 22.64
N VAL A 23 -7.20 -1.90 21.93
CA VAL A 23 -6.12 -2.90 21.83
C VAL A 23 -4.95 -2.43 22.70
N ASN A 24 -4.46 -3.29 23.60
CA ASN A 24 -3.23 -3.06 24.34
C ASN A 24 -2.11 -3.98 23.80
N PRO A 25 -1.18 -3.47 22.98
CA PRO A 25 -0.10 -4.28 22.41
C PRO A 25 0.89 -4.85 23.42
N GLU A 26 0.90 -4.34 24.66
CA GLU A 26 1.76 -4.82 25.74
C GLU A 26 1.11 -5.96 26.54
N ASP A 27 -0.15 -6.31 26.24
CA ASP A 27 -0.85 -7.42 26.88
C ASP A 27 -0.30 -8.76 26.36
N GLN A 28 0.54 -9.40 27.19
CA GLN A 28 1.21 -10.66 26.86
C GLN A 28 0.24 -11.86 26.77
N GLU A 29 -0.97 -11.76 27.34
CA GLU A 29 -1.97 -12.82 27.26
C GLU A 29 -2.77 -12.79 25.94
N ARG A 30 -2.58 -11.74 25.13
CA ARG A 30 -3.32 -11.48 23.89
C ARG A 30 -2.39 -11.34 22.70
N PRO A 31 -1.85 -12.45 22.16
CA PRO A 31 -0.98 -12.40 20.99
C PRO A 31 -1.66 -11.78 19.75
N GLU A 32 -3.00 -11.81 19.69
CA GLU A 32 -3.77 -11.11 18.66
C GLU A 32 -3.55 -9.59 18.63
N ASN A 33 -3.19 -8.97 19.77
CA ASN A 33 -2.91 -7.54 19.84
C ASN A 33 -1.60 -7.18 19.13
N VAL A 34 -0.58 -8.04 19.25
CA VAL A 34 0.69 -7.89 18.53
C VAL A 34 0.49 -8.09 17.03
N GLU A 35 -0.35 -9.05 16.64
CA GLU A 35 -0.68 -9.25 15.22
C GLU A 35 -1.46 -8.06 14.64
N ALA A 36 -2.34 -7.42 15.42
CA ALA A 36 -3.01 -6.19 14.99
C ALA A 36 -2.02 -5.05 14.71
N VAL A 37 -1.00 -4.87 15.57
CA VAL A 37 0.08 -3.89 15.35
C VAL A 37 0.81 -4.16 14.04
N ARG A 38 1.15 -5.42 13.77
CA ARG A 38 1.81 -5.83 12.53
C ARG A 38 0.92 -5.58 11.31
N ARG A 39 -0.32 -6.07 11.35
CA ARG A 39 -1.28 -6.02 10.24
C ARG A 39 -1.57 -4.59 9.81
N TYR A 40 -1.77 -3.68 10.76
CA TYR A 40 -2.08 -2.27 10.48
C TYR A 40 -0.85 -1.36 10.46
N GLN A 41 0.35 -1.94 10.56
CA GLN A 41 1.64 -1.24 10.54
C GLN A 41 1.66 -0.09 11.54
N VAL A 42 1.29 -0.37 12.78
CA VAL A 42 1.29 0.62 13.86
C VAL A 42 2.74 0.87 14.29
N SER A 43 3.22 2.08 14.09
CA SER A 43 4.62 2.48 14.35
C SER A 43 4.80 3.35 15.61
N GLY A 44 3.70 3.77 16.24
CA GLY A 44 3.73 4.59 17.44
C GLY A 44 2.39 4.65 18.14
N PHE A 45 2.38 5.09 19.40
CA PHE A 45 1.18 5.18 20.24
C PHE A 45 0.91 6.61 20.71
N PRO A 46 -0.37 7.02 20.85
CA PRO A 46 -1.56 6.26 20.46
C PRO A 46 -1.72 6.18 18.93
N THR A 47 -2.42 5.16 18.43
CA THR A 47 -2.83 5.06 17.01
C THR A 47 -4.27 4.59 16.94
N ILE A 48 -5.07 5.22 16.09
CA ILE A 48 -6.43 4.80 15.77
C ILE A 48 -6.45 4.23 14.36
N VAL A 49 -7.04 3.04 14.22
CA VAL A 49 -7.22 2.37 12.93
C VAL A 49 -8.71 2.26 12.67
N PHE A 50 -9.13 2.74 11.49
CA PHE A 50 -10.45 2.48 10.96
C PHE A 50 -10.35 1.27 10.03
N ALA A 51 -11.07 0.21 10.34
CA ALA A 51 -11.07 -1.03 9.56
C ALA A 51 -12.49 -1.37 9.12
N SER A 52 -12.59 -1.89 7.91
CA SER A 52 -13.82 -2.48 7.37
C SER A 52 -14.11 -3.82 8.04
N SER A 53 -15.32 -4.35 7.88
CA SER A 53 -15.78 -5.59 8.54
C SER A 53 -14.94 -6.82 8.16
N ASP A 54 -14.28 -6.79 7.01
CA ASP A 54 -13.36 -7.84 6.54
C ASP A 54 -11.90 -7.63 7.01
N GLY A 55 -11.67 -6.59 7.81
CA GLY A 55 -10.37 -6.18 8.35
C GLY A 55 -9.46 -5.47 7.36
N GLY A 56 -9.97 -4.95 6.25
CA GLY A 56 -9.24 -4.04 5.37
C GLY A 56 -9.11 -2.65 6.00
N MET A 57 -7.90 -2.07 6.01
CA MET A 57 -7.64 -0.77 6.64
C MET A 57 -8.19 0.38 5.79
N ILE A 58 -9.18 1.11 6.32
CA ILE A 58 -9.80 2.25 5.64
C ILE A 58 -8.92 3.50 5.81
N ALA A 59 -8.52 3.77 7.06
CA ALA A 59 -7.72 4.93 7.45
C ALA A 59 -6.94 4.65 8.74
N LYS A 60 -5.90 5.44 8.98
CA LYS A 60 -5.08 5.37 10.19
C LYS A 60 -4.70 6.78 10.65
N GLN A 61 -4.92 7.06 11.94
CA GLN A 61 -4.48 8.28 12.61
C GLN A 61 -3.39 7.93 13.63
N VAL A 62 -2.20 8.48 13.46
CA VAL A 62 -1.07 8.26 14.36
C VAL A 62 -0.92 9.46 15.29
N GLY A 63 -0.64 9.19 16.57
CA GLY A 63 -0.44 10.22 17.59
C GLY A 63 -1.75 10.72 18.21
N PHE A 64 -1.57 11.58 19.21
CA PHE A 64 -2.68 12.25 19.88
C PHE A 64 -3.38 13.25 18.95
N ILE A 65 -4.70 13.36 19.06
CA ILE A 65 -5.52 14.29 18.28
C ILE A 65 -6.68 14.84 19.13
N TYR A 66 -6.96 16.13 19.01
CA TYR A 66 -8.05 16.80 19.72
C TYR A 66 -9.41 16.54 19.06
N PRO A 67 -10.54 16.63 19.78
CA PRO A 67 -11.88 16.35 19.23
C PRO A 67 -12.21 17.06 17.91
N ASN A 68 -11.92 18.37 17.83
CA ASN A 68 -12.24 19.18 16.65
C ASN A 68 -11.53 18.69 15.38
N ASP A 69 -10.30 18.21 15.52
CA ASP A 69 -9.50 17.67 14.42
C ASP A 69 -9.81 16.19 14.16
N PHE A 70 -10.26 15.46 15.18
CA PHE A 70 -10.56 14.04 15.06
C PHE A 70 -11.90 13.76 14.39
N ALA A 71 -12.92 14.59 14.61
CA ALA A 71 -14.23 14.38 14.01
C ALA A 71 -14.19 14.30 12.46
N PRO A 72 -13.50 15.22 11.74
CA PRO A 72 -13.31 15.09 10.29
C PRO A 72 -12.61 13.80 9.85
N VAL A 73 -11.69 13.26 10.67
CA VAL A 73 -11.02 11.98 10.37
C VAL A 73 -12.02 10.82 10.43
N ILE A 74 -12.90 10.80 11.44
CA ILE A 74 -13.96 9.79 11.53
C ILE A 74 -14.93 9.90 10.35
N GLU A 75 -15.36 11.13 10.03
CA GLU A 75 -16.28 11.41 8.92
C GLU A 75 -15.70 10.97 7.58
N ALA A 76 -14.42 11.29 7.31
CA ALA A 76 -13.73 10.86 6.11
C ALA A 76 -13.59 9.33 6.02
N ALA A 77 -13.35 8.64 7.14
CA ALA A 77 -13.30 7.18 7.15
C ALA A 77 -14.67 6.55 6.82
N LEU A 78 -15.77 7.11 7.33
CA LEU A 78 -17.13 6.68 6.99
C LEU A 78 -17.44 6.91 5.51
N GLU A 79 -17.12 8.09 4.98
CA GLU A 79 -17.35 8.44 3.58
C GLU A 79 -16.53 7.55 2.63
N LYS A 80 -15.27 7.29 2.96
CA LYS A 80 -14.41 6.39 2.18
C LYS A 80 -14.98 4.96 2.14
N GLU A 81 -15.48 4.46 3.27
CA GLU A 81 -16.11 3.13 3.30
C GLU A 81 -17.43 3.09 2.52
N GLN A 82 -18.29 4.10 2.70
CA GLN A 82 -19.55 4.19 1.97
C GLN A 82 -19.31 4.24 0.46
N THR A 83 -18.40 5.10 0.01
CA THR A 83 -18.04 5.23 -1.41
C THR A 83 -17.56 3.90 -1.98
N PHE A 84 -16.73 3.17 -1.24
CA PHE A 84 -16.23 1.87 -1.67
C PHE A 84 -17.35 0.82 -1.80
N VAL A 85 -18.27 0.77 -0.83
CA VAL A 85 -19.44 -0.11 -0.90
C VAL A 85 -20.32 0.21 -2.10
N GLU A 86 -20.55 1.49 -2.39
CA GLU A 86 -21.32 1.93 -3.56
C GLU A 86 -20.63 1.55 -4.88
N GLN A 87 -19.30 1.67 -4.95
CA GLN A 87 -18.51 1.22 -6.11
C GLN A 87 -18.66 -0.30 -6.34
N LEU A 88 -18.61 -1.11 -5.28
CA LEU A 88 -18.82 -2.55 -5.37
C LEU A 88 -20.24 -2.88 -5.87
N ALA A 89 -21.26 -2.23 -5.32
CA ALA A 89 -22.65 -2.42 -5.75
C ALA A 89 -22.86 -2.02 -7.21
N LYS A 90 -22.18 -0.97 -7.68
CA LYS A 90 -22.22 -0.56 -9.08
C LYS A 90 -21.56 -1.59 -9.99
N LEU A 91 -20.45 -2.22 -9.57
CA LEU A 91 -19.81 -3.29 -10.35
C LEU A 91 -20.67 -4.56 -10.50
N GLU A 92 -21.64 -4.79 -9.62
CA GLU A 92 -22.62 -5.86 -9.83
C GLU A 92 -23.46 -5.63 -11.10
N GLN A 93 -23.70 -4.37 -11.45
CA GLN A 93 -24.48 -3.96 -12.63
C GLN A 93 -23.60 -3.70 -13.85
N THR A 94 -22.36 -3.24 -13.63
CA THR A 94 -21.39 -2.93 -14.69
C THR A 94 -20.08 -3.71 -14.49
N PRO A 95 -20.10 -5.05 -14.58
CA PRO A 95 -18.98 -5.90 -14.18
C PRO A 95 -17.70 -5.67 -15.00
N ASP A 96 -17.83 -5.14 -16.21
CA ASP A 96 -16.75 -4.91 -17.17
C ASP A 96 -16.31 -3.42 -17.24
N ASP A 97 -16.82 -2.55 -16.35
CA ASP A 97 -16.39 -1.15 -16.27
C ASP A 97 -14.91 -1.08 -15.83
N ALA A 98 -14.02 -0.85 -16.79
CA ALA A 98 -12.59 -0.91 -16.56
C ALA A 98 -12.10 0.15 -15.55
N LYS A 99 -12.67 1.35 -15.57
CA LYS A 99 -12.30 2.44 -14.65
C LYS A 99 -12.68 2.07 -13.23
N LEU A 100 -13.90 1.59 -13.04
CA LEU A 100 -14.41 1.23 -11.72
C LEU A 100 -13.69 0.01 -11.15
N ASN A 101 -13.41 -0.99 -11.98
CA ASN A 101 -12.56 -2.13 -11.60
C ASN A 101 -11.17 -1.66 -11.16
N ALA A 102 -10.53 -0.72 -11.87
CA ALA A 102 -9.22 -0.20 -11.47
C ALA A 102 -9.29 0.53 -10.12
N GLN A 103 -10.31 1.37 -9.89
CA GLN A 103 -10.50 2.10 -8.63
C GLN A 103 -10.74 1.17 -7.43
N VAL A 104 -11.56 0.13 -7.61
CA VAL A 104 -11.81 -0.88 -6.58
C VAL A 104 -10.55 -1.70 -6.30
N ALA A 105 -9.81 -2.09 -7.33
CA ALA A 105 -8.53 -2.78 -7.17
C ALA A 105 -7.51 -1.94 -6.37
N LEU A 106 -7.35 -0.66 -6.72
CA LEU A 106 -6.49 0.28 -5.99
C LEU A 106 -6.91 0.41 -4.52
N THR A 107 -8.22 0.53 -4.26
CA THR A 107 -8.74 0.59 -2.89
C THR A 107 -8.44 -0.68 -2.09
N TYR A 108 -8.56 -1.86 -2.70
CA TYR A 108 -8.15 -3.11 -2.05
C TYR A 108 -6.65 -3.17 -1.78
N LEU A 109 -5.80 -2.64 -2.68
CA LEU A 109 -4.35 -2.57 -2.48
C LEU A 109 -3.99 -1.61 -1.34
N GLU A 110 -4.62 -0.44 -1.26
CA GLU A 110 -4.49 0.50 -0.12
C GLU A 110 -4.88 -0.16 1.21
N ARG A 111 -5.92 -1.02 1.18
CA ARG A 111 -6.36 -1.81 2.33
C ARG A 111 -5.43 -2.99 2.66
N THR A 112 -4.33 -3.15 1.93
CA THR A 112 -3.37 -4.27 1.98
C THR A 112 -3.97 -5.65 1.65
N GLN A 113 -5.10 -5.66 0.93
CA GLN A 113 -5.86 -6.85 0.54
C GLN A 113 -5.54 -7.24 -0.92
N LEU A 114 -4.28 -7.58 -1.17
CA LEU A 114 -3.77 -7.95 -2.49
C LEU A 114 -4.66 -8.99 -3.20
N GLU A 115 -5.01 -10.07 -2.49
CA GLU A 115 -5.77 -11.18 -3.04
C GLU A 115 -7.17 -10.77 -3.52
N LYS A 116 -7.79 -9.78 -2.86
CA LYS A 116 -9.08 -9.22 -3.28
C LYS A 116 -8.95 -8.26 -4.45
N ALA A 117 -7.81 -7.56 -4.57
CA ALA A 117 -7.57 -6.65 -5.68
C ALA A 117 -7.44 -7.38 -7.03
N LEU A 118 -6.80 -8.56 -7.05
CA LEU A 118 -6.46 -9.29 -8.28
C LEU A 118 -7.61 -9.46 -9.29
N PRO A 119 -8.80 -9.97 -8.93
CA PRO A 119 -9.88 -10.14 -9.89
C PRO A 119 -10.36 -8.82 -10.52
N PHE A 120 -10.33 -7.72 -9.77
CA PHE A 120 -10.67 -6.39 -10.29
C PHE A 120 -9.54 -5.83 -11.17
N SER A 121 -8.28 -6.06 -10.79
CA SER A 121 -7.12 -5.68 -11.60
C SER A 121 -7.14 -6.38 -12.96
N GLU A 122 -7.42 -7.69 -13.00
CA GLU A 122 -7.52 -8.47 -14.24
C GLU A 122 -8.60 -7.92 -15.17
N LYS A 123 -9.78 -7.58 -14.62
CA LYS A 123 -10.85 -6.94 -15.38
C LYS A 123 -10.45 -5.57 -15.90
N ALA A 124 -9.80 -4.74 -15.09
CA ALA A 124 -9.30 -3.44 -15.51
C ALA A 124 -8.32 -3.57 -16.70
N PHE A 125 -7.35 -4.48 -16.62
CA PHE A 125 -6.39 -4.71 -17.71
C PHE A 125 -7.04 -5.26 -18.97
N LYS A 126 -8.01 -6.17 -18.82
CA LYS A 126 -8.73 -6.78 -19.94
C LYS A 126 -9.60 -5.77 -20.69
N HIS A 127 -10.29 -4.90 -19.97
CA HIS A 127 -11.27 -3.96 -20.53
C HIS A 127 -10.70 -2.56 -20.79
N ASP A 128 -9.46 -2.27 -20.39
CA ASP A 128 -8.72 -1.06 -20.77
C ASP A 128 -7.27 -1.34 -21.25
N PRO A 129 -7.05 -2.19 -22.27
CA PRO A 129 -5.70 -2.59 -22.67
C PRO A 129 -4.84 -1.44 -23.22
N LYS A 130 -5.45 -0.29 -23.52
CA LYS A 130 -4.78 0.91 -24.03
C LYS A 130 -4.59 2.00 -22.97
N ASN A 131 -4.95 1.72 -21.71
CA ASN A 131 -4.90 2.69 -20.61
C ASN A 131 -5.65 4.00 -20.92
N SER A 132 -6.82 3.91 -21.55
CA SER A 132 -7.70 5.06 -21.83
C SER A 132 -8.23 5.70 -20.54
N THR A 133 -8.26 4.97 -19.43
CA THR A 133 -8.62 5.49 -18.11
C THR A 133 -7.50 6.30 -17.45
N GLY A 134 -6.25 6.08 -17.86
CA GLY A 134 -5.06 6.63 -17.22
C GLY A 134 -4.65 5.95 -15.91
N LEU A 135 -5.40 4.95 -15.43
CA LEU A 135 -5.20 4.34 -14.11
C LEU A 135 -4.26 3.13 -14.10
N LEU A 136 -3.93 2.55 -15.26
CA LEU A 136 -3.11 1.33 -15.31
C LEU A 136 -1.67 1.50 -14.81
N PRO A 137 -0.96 2.62 -15.02
CA PRO A 137 0.38 2.82 -14.46
C PRO A 137 0.35 2.76 -12.94
N GLU A 138 -0.59 3.45 -12.32
CA GLU A 138 -0.78 3.45 -10.86
C GLU A 138 -1.13 2.05 -10.36
N LEU A 139 -2.07 1.37 -11.02
CA LEU A 139 -2.47 0.02 -10.64
C LEU A 139 -1.32 -0.98 -10.72
N HIS A 140 -0.50 -0.91 -11.77
CA HIS A 140 0.71 -1.72 -11.85
C HIS A 140 1.72 -1.36 -10.76
N ASN A 141 1.97 -0.07 -10.51
CA ASN A 141 2.88 0.36 -9.45
C ASN A 141 2.44 -0.18 -8.07
N GLN A 142 1.15 -0.06 -7.72
CA GLN A 142 0.62 -0.57 -6.46
C GLN A 142 0.63 -2.10 -6.36
N LEU A 143 0.36 -2.82 -7.46
CA LEU A 143 0.53 -4.28 -7.48
C LEU A 143 2.00 -4.68 -7.30
N GLY A 144 2.93 -3.96 -7.93
CA GLY A 144 4.37 -4.15 -7.78
C GLY A 144 4.80 -3.99 -6.32
N LEU A 145 4.35 -2.93 -5.66
CA LEU A 145 4.56 -2.68 -4.24
C LEU A 145 3.95 -3.79 -3.36
N ALA A 146 2.69 -4.14 -3.60
CA ALA A 146 2.01 -5.16 -2.82
C ALA A 146 2.72 -6.52 -2.92
N TYR A 147 3.14 -6.94 -4.11
CA TYR A 147 3.96 -8.15 -4.27
C TYR A 147 5.35 -8.00 -3.65
N GLY A 148 5.99 -6.84 -3.77
CA GLY A 148 7.29 -6.55 -3.16
C GLY A 148 7.28 -6.75 -1.64
N THR A 149 6.25 -6.25 -0.94
CA THR A 149 6.11 -6.50 0.51
C THR A 149 5.97 -7.98 0.86
N LYS A 150 5.36 -8.78 -0.03
CA LYS A 150 5.24 -10.22 0.18
C LYS A 150 6.57 -10.94 -0.01
N VAL A 151 7.50 -10.43 -0.83
CA VAL A 151 8.84 -11.02 -1.04
C VAL A 151 9.57 -11.16 0.28
N GLU A 152 9.79 -10.06 0.99
CA GLU A 152 10.52 -10.05 2.26
C GLU A 152 9.87 -10.99 3.29
N SER A 153 8.54 -10.93 3.40
CA SER A 153 7.77 -11.80 4.31
C SER A 153 7.89 -13.30 3.98
N ALA A 154 8.06 -13.62 2.70
CA ALA A 154 8.13 -14.99 2.21
C ALA A 154 9.56 -15.54 2.23
N MET A 155 10.60 -14.71 2.10
CA MET A 155 11.99 -15.16 2.06
C MET A 155 12.38 -16.04 3.25
N VAL A 156 11.86 -15.74 4.44
CA VAL A 156 12.14 -16.51 5.66
C VAL A 156 11.34 -17.84 5.72
N LYS A 157 10.17 -17.88 5.10
CA LYS A 157 9.18 -18.96 5.31
C LYS A 157 9.07 -19.93 4.14
N ASN A 158 9.25 -19.44 2.91
CA ASN A 158 9.02 -20.18 1.69
C ASN A 158 9.71 -19.49 0.50
N ALA A 159 10.86 -20.04 0.09
CA ALA A 159 11.68 -19.49 -0.98
C ALA A 159 10.98 -19.49 -2.35
N GLU A 160 10.17 -20.51 -2.66
CA GLU A 160 9.42 -20.58 -3.92
C GLU A 160 8.39 -19.46 -4.02
N LYS A 161 7.64 -19.20 -2.94
CA LYS A 161 6.70 -18.07 -2.88
C LYS A 161 7.43 -16.74 -2.97
N ALA A 162 8.59 -16.61 -2.33
CA ALA A 162 9.41 -15.39 -2.43
C ALA A 162 9.86 -15.13 -3.88
N ALA A 163 10.30 -16.17 -4.60
CA ALA A 163 10.66 -16.07 -6.02
C ALA A 163 9.46 -15.67 -6.89
N MET A 164 8.30 -16.30 -6.70
CA MET A 164 7.07 -15.94 -7.43
C MET A 164 6.65 -14.49 -7.16
N TYR A 165 6.67 -14.03 -5.90
CA TYR A 165 6.32 -12.65 -5.57
C TYR A 165 7.32 -11.65 -6.15
N TYR A 166 8.61 -12.01 -6.18
CA TYR A 166 9.66 -11.21 -6.79
C TYR A 166 9.41 -11.04 -8.29
N GLU A 167 9.17 -12.14 -9.00
CA GLU A 167 8.86 -12.11 -10.45
C GLU A 167 7.63 -11.24 -10.75
N LYS A 168 6.57 -11.36 -9.95
CA LYS A 168 5.36 -10.53 -10.11
C LYS A 168 5.62 -9.05 -9.84
N ALA A 169 6.39 -8.73 -8.81
CA ALA A 169 6.75 -7.35 -8.50
C ALA A 169 7.56 -6.71 -9.64
N VAL A 170 8.62 -7.41 -10.09
CA VAL A 170 9.44 -6.99 -11.24
C VAL A 170 8.58 -6.79 -12.48
N ALA A 171 7.73 -7.77 -12.84
CA ALA A 171 6.89 -7.68 -14.02
C ALA A 171 5.98 -6.44 -14.02
N HIS A 172 5.42 -6.09 -12.86
CA HIS A 172 4.59 -4.91 -12.72
C HIS A 172 5.38 -3.60 -12.83
N PHE A 173 6.54 -3.49 -12.16
CA PHE A 173 7.38 -2.29 -12.29
C PHE A 173 7.92 -2.12 -13.71
N THR A 174 8.42 -3.19 -14.33
CA THR A 174 8.85 -3.19 -15.74
C THR A 174 7.72 -2.77 -16.67
N THR A 175 6.48 -3.19 -16.40
CA THR A 175 5.33 -2.75 -17.20
C THR A 175 5.13 -1.23 -17.13
N VAL A 176 5.30 -0.62 -15.95
CA VAL A 176 5.25 0.85 -15.81
C VAL A 176 6.39 1.51 -16.59
N ILE A 177 7.60 0.99 -16.46
CA ILE A 177 8.80 1.54 -17.08
C ILE A 177 8.69 1.52 -18.61
N ASP A 178 8.29 0.38 -19.17
CA ASP A 178 8.31 0.15 -20.61
C ASP A 178 7.08 0.70 -21.33
N LYS A 179 5.88 0.52 -20.74
CA LYS A 179 4.62 0.89 -21.41
C LYS A 179 4.15 2.29 -21.03
N TYR A 180 4.54 2.80 -19.87
CA TYR A 180 4.10 4.08 -19.35
C TYR A 180 5.28 5.00 -18.98
N PRO A 181 6.24 5.24 -19.90
CA PRO A 181 7.45 6.02 -19.62
C PRO A 181 7.18 7.48 -19.20
N LYS A 182 5.99 8.00 -19.47
CA LYS A 182 5.58 9.38 -19.15
C LYS A 182 4.64 9.49 -17.95
N SER A 183 4.29 8.39 -17.29
CA SER A 183 3.42 8.44 -16.10
C SER A 183 4.16 9.01 -14.90
N GLU A 184 3.46 9.69 -13.99
CA GLU A 184 4.03 10.26 -12.76
C GLU A 184 4.68 9.20 -11.85
N VAL A 185 4.24 7.95 -11.92
CA VAL A 185 4.81 6.82 -11.17
C VAL A 185 5.98 6.13 -11.87
N ASN A 186 6.46 6.63 -13.01
CA ASN A 186 7.53 5.95 -13.74
C ASN A 186 8.83 5.91 -12.94
N GLU A 187 9.28 7.05 -12.43
CA GLU A 187 10.50 7.14 -11.62
C GLU A 187 10.37 6.35 -10.30
N HIS A 188 9.17 6.37 -9.69
CA HIS A 188 8.84 5.55 -8.54
C HIS A 188 8.98 4.05 -8.85
N ALA A 189 8.44 3.59 -9.99
CA ALA A 189 8.58 2.20 -10.40
C ALA A 189 10.04 1.79 -10.66
N GLN A 190 10.86 2.69 -11.21
CA GLN A 190 12.30 2.45 -11.34
C GLN A 190 12.99 2.32 -9.98
N TYR A 191 12.69 3.23 -9.05
CA TYR A 191 13.21 3.18 -7.68
C TYR A 191 12.85 1.85 -7.02
N TYR A 192 11.57 1.48 -7.02
CA TYR A 192 11.10 0.25 -6.39
C TYR A 192 11.59 -1.02 -7.11
N LEU A 193 11.83 -0.97 -8.42
CA LEU A 193 12.50 -2.05 -9.13
C LEU A 193 13.93 -2.25 -8.59
N GLY A 194 14.69 -1.16 -8.41
CA GLY A 194 16.02 -1.24 -7.78
C GLY A 194 15.96 -1.82 -6.36
N VAL A 195 14.99 -1.37 -5.55
CA VAL A 195 14.77 -1.89 -4.18
C VAL A 195 14.45 -3.38 -4.19
N ILE A 196 13.60 -3.86 -5.10
CA ILE A 196 13.21 -5.28 -5.11
C ILE A 196 14.34 -6.19 -5.58
N HIS A 197 15.19 -5.74 -6.51
CA HIS A 197 16.45 -6.41 -6.84
C HIS A 197 17.36 -6.53 -5.63
N ALA A 198 17.51 -5.44 -4.86
CA ALA A 198 18.34 -5.42 -3.66
C ALA A 198 17.83 -6.40 -2.59
N ILE A 199 16.52 -6.41 -2.31
CA ILE A 199 15.88 -7.34 -1.37
C ILE A 199 16.16 -8.80 -1.78
N LYS A 200 16.14 -9.09 -3.09
CA LYS A 200 16.38 -10.44 -3.61
C LYS A 200 17.85 -10.86 -3.57
N GLY A 201 18.76 -9.93 -3.34
CA GLY A 201 20.23 -10.11 -3.37
C GLY A 201 20.85 -9.90 -4.75
N ASN A 202 20.08 -9.40 -5.73
CA ASN A 202 20.57 -9.13 -7.07
C ASN A 202 21.20 -7.72 -7.11
N PHE A 203 22.34 -7.55 -6.44
CA PHE A 203 22.92 -6.23 -6.22
C PHE A 203 23.38 -5.53 -7.51
N ASP A 204 23.92 -6.27 -8.49
CA ASP A 204 24.34 -5.69 -9.77
C ASP A 204 23.17 -5.07 -10.54
N ASP A 205 22.03 -5.77 -10.58
CA ASP A 205 20.80 -5.27 -11.20
C ASP A 205 20.28 -4.04 -10.45
N ALA A 206 20.26 -4.10 -9.12
CA ALA A 206 19.83 -2.99 -8.27
C ALA A 206 20.68 -1.74 -8.51
N ILE A 207 22.01 -1.87 -8.48
CA ILE A 207 22.96 -0.79 -8.74
C ILE A 207 22.71 -0.20 -10.13
N SER A 208 22.60 -1.06 -11.17
CA SER A 208 22.37 -0.60 -12.54
C SER A 208 21.09 0.22 -12.69
N VAL A 209 19.98 -0.22 -12.08
CA VAL A 209 18.69 0.48 -12.14
C VAL A 209 18.76 1.82 -11.38
N LEU A 210 19.32 1.82 -10.18
CA LEU A 210 19.39 3.02 -9.32
C LEU A 210 20.33 4.08 -9.91
N GLU A 211 21.49 3.68 -10.44
CA GLU A 211 22.43 4.62 -11.11
C GLU A 211 21.80 5.26 -12.33
N LYS A 212 21.10 4.48 -13.17
CA LYS A 212 20.34 5.03 -14.31
C LYS A 212 19.31 6.05 -13.84
N LEU A 213 18.55 5.74 -12.78
CA LEU A 213 17.56 6.67 -12.23
C LEU A 213 18.18 7.99 -11.79
N ILE A 214 19.27 7.95 -11.02
CA ILE A 214 19.99 9.15 -10.55
C ILE A 214 20.45 10.04 -11.72
N HIS A 215 20.86 9.44 -12.83
CA HIS A 215 21.35 10.17 -14.00
C HIS A 215 20.26 10.95 -14.74
N HIS A 216 18.99 10.54 -14.67
CA HIS A 216 17.91 11.17 -15.44
C HIS A 216 16.84 11.87 -14.61
N THR A 217 16.64 11.49 -13.34
CA THR A 217 15.62 12.13 -12.51
C THR A 217 15.94 13.60 -12.26
N SER A 218 14.92 14.44 -12.39
CA SER A 218 14.97 15.85 -11.98
C SER A 218 14.35 16.10 -10.61
N ASP A 219 13.70 15.10 -10.01
CA ASP A 219 13.08 15.22 -8.70
C ASP A 219 14.14 15.05 -7.60
N ALA A 220 14.32 16.09 -6.79
CA ALA A 220 15.34 16.11 -5.74
C ALA A 220 15.11 15.05 -4.66
N ASN A 221 13.85 14.75 -4.32
CA ASN A 221 13.51 13.76 -3.30
C ASN A 221 13.77 12.35 -3.84
N ILE A 222 13.34 12.08 -5.08
CA ILE A 222 13.62 10.79 -5.73
C ILE A 222 15.12 10.58 -5.85
N LYS A 223 15.87 11.59 -6.30
CA LYS A 223 17.32 11.52 -6.40
C LYS A 223 17.98 11.20 -5.06
N GLN A 224 17.66 11.96 -4.01
CA GLN A 224 18.22 11.75 -2.67
C GLN A 224 17.91 10.35 -2.13
N ASN A 225 16.65 9.90 -2.25
CA ASN A 225 16.23 8.58 -1.80
C ASN A 225 16.93 7.46 -2.59
N THR A 226 17.15 7.67 -3.89
CA THR A 226 17.82 6.73 -4.78
C THR A 226 19.31 6.63 -4.47
N GLU A 227 19.97 7.77 -4.21
CA GLU A 227 21.38 7.82 -3.78
C GLU A 227 21.58 7.08 -2.43
N ALA A 228 20.72 7.34 -1.45
CA ALA A 228 20.78 6.65 -0.16
C ALA A 228 20.55 5.14 -0.28
N MET A 229 19.62 4.72 -1.15
CA MET A 229 19.41 3.30 -1.44
C MET A 229 20.61 2.68 -2.16
N LEU A 230 21.19 3.38 -3.13
CA LEU A 230 22.36 2.92 -3.88
C LEU A 230 23.58 2.69 -2.97
N GLU A 231 23.84 3.61 -2.05
CA GLU A 231 24.89 3.48 -1.04
C GLU A 231 24.68 2.21 -0.21
N ARG A 232 23.48 2.03 0.34
CA ARG A 232 23.10 0.83 1.10
C ARG A 232 23.30 -0.45 0.30
N VAL A 233 22.94 -0.46 -0.99
CA VAL A 233 23.10 -1.63 -1.86
C VAL A 233 24.58 -1.95 -2.07
N LYS A 234 25.44 -0.94 -2.29
CA LYS A 234 26.89 -1.11 -2.47
C LYS A 234 27.58 -1.64 -1.22
N ASP A 235 27.17 -1.16 -0.04
CA ASP A 235 27.66 -1.67 1.25
C ASP A 235 27.30 -3.14 1.46
N LEU A 236 26.05 -3.51 1.17
CA LEU A 236 25.59 -4.90 1.24
C LEU A 236 26.32 -5.80 0.24
N ALA A 237 26.56 -5.33 -0.98
CA ALA A 237 27.30 -6.07 -2.01
C ALA A 237 28.76 -6.31 -1.62
N SER A 238 29.39 -5.35 -0.93
CA SER A 238 30.78 -5.43 -0.49
C SER A 238 30.97 -6.28 0.79
N SER A 239 29.88 -6.54 1.51
CA SER A 239 29.87 -7.29 2.77
C SER A 239 29.52 -8.77 2.60
N ASN A 240 29.17 -9.21 1.38
CA ASN A 240 28.89 -10.61 1.03
C ASN A 240 30.09 -11.25 0.33
#